data_AF-A0A926EJY4-F1
#
_entry.id   AF-A0A926EJY4-F1
#
_cell.length_a   1.000
_cell.length_b   1.000
_cell.length_c   1.000
_cell.angle_alpha   90.00
_cell.angle_beta   90.00
_cell.angle_gamma   90.00
#
_symmetry.space_group_name_H-M   'P 1'
#
loop_
_entity.id
_entity.type
_entity.pdbx_description
1 polymer ?
#
loop_
_entity_poly.entity_id
_entity_poly.type
_entity_poly.pdbx_seq_one_letter_code
_entity_poly.pdbx_strand_id
1 'polypeptide(L)'
;MKVISVEQFLSTDKKVQDEIMKWWEPEMMDLYVPLDGEPTVICRQRQLDATRRLKNEVTTPLLTVGQLIDFIEEKTGVYIGIEFNSERCGYEFDLREFDGKYRTPYVNLLNALWDLVQYICIQI
;
A
#
# COMPACT_ATOMS: atom_id res chain seq x y z
N MET A 1 2.35 -12.49 8.54
CA MET A 1 1.91 -11.69 7.37
C MET A 1 2.99 -10.67 7.06
N LYS A 2 3.29 -10.39 5.79
CA LYS A 2 4.25 -9.33 5.42
C LYS A 2 3.48 -8.04 5.14
N VAL A 3 3.95 -6.93 5.67
CA VAL A 3 3.37 -5.59 5.51
C VAL A 3 4.47 -4.58 5.25
N ILE A 4 4.12 -3.45 4.64
CA ILE A 4 5.00 -2.28 4.61
C ILE A 4 5.20 -1.81 6.05
N SER A 5 6.46 -1.74 6.46
CA SER A 5 6.81 -1.24 7.79
C SER A 5 6.46 0.24 7.94
N VAL A 6 6.26 0.69 9.18
CA VAL A 6 6.00 2.12 9.45
C VAL A 6 7.16 2.96 8.95
N GLU A 7 8.39 2.50 9.13
CA GLU A 7 9.60 3.18 8.67
C GLU A 7 9.62 3.33 7.15
N GLN A 8 9.27 2.25 6.41
CA GLN A 8 9.15 2.32 4.96
C GLN A 8 8.04 3.29 4.53
N PHE A 9 6.88 3.24 5.17
CA PHE A 9 5.77 4.15 4.88
C PHE A 9 6.17 5.61 5.11
N LEU A 10 6.69 5.94 6.29
CA LEU A 10 7.09 7.29 6.67
C LEU A 10 8.30 7.83 5.88
N SER A 11 9.13 6.94 5.30
CA SER A 11 10.26 7.34 4.45
C SER A 11 9.86 7.79 3.04
N THR A 12 8.62 7.50 2.60
CA THR A 12 8.16 7.88 1.26
C THR A 12 7.74 9.35 1.17
N ASP A 13 7.59 9.86 -0.05
CA ASP A 13 7.16 11.23 -0.29
C ASP A 13 5.80 11.53 0.36
N LYS A 14 5.66 12.76 0.87
CA LYS A 14 4.45 13.18 1.60
C LYS A 14 3.19 13.06 0.76
N LYS A 15 3.28 13.28 -0.56
CA LYS A 15 2.18 13.09 -1.50
C LYS A 15 1.72 11.63 -1.52
N VAL A 16 2.64 10.68 -1.55
CA VAL A 16 2.33 9.23 -1.53
C VAL A 16 1.62 8.87 -0.23
N GLN A 17 2.17 9.33 0.91
CA GLN A 17 1.55 9.11 2.22
C GLN A 17 0.13 9.66 2.27
N ASP A 18 -0.08 10.90 1.80
CA ASP A 18 -1.38 11.57 1.85
C ASP A 18 -2.40 10.89 0.91
N GLU A 19 -1.98 10.42 -0.27
CA GLU A 19 -2.84 9.66 -1.19
C GLU A 19 -3.29 8.32 -0.61
N ILE A 20 -2.36 7.57 0.00
CA ILE A 20 -2.70 6.31 0.67
C ILE A 20 -3.60 6.57 1.85
N MET A 21 -3.27 7.56 2.68
CA MET A 21 -4.10 7.89 3.83
C MET A 21 -5.48 8.34 3.39
N LYS A 22 -5.62 9.08 2.29
CA LYS A 22 -6.93 9.45 1.74
C LYS A 22 -7.73 8.21 1.33
N TRP A 23 -7.12 7.30 0.58
CA TRP A 23 -7.71 6.04 0.12
C TRP A 23 -8.08 5.10 1.27
N TRP A 24 -7.21 4.96 2.27
CA TRP A 24 -7.33 3.92 3.29
C TRP A 24 -8.56 4.10 4.17
N GLU A 25 -9.64 3.38 3.88
CA GLU A 25 -10.83 3.32 4.70
C GLU A 25 -10.74 2.08 5.60
N PRO A 26 -10.31 2.22 6.88
CA PRO A 26 -10.05 1.06 7.72
C PRO A 26 -11.31 0.20 7.89
N GLU A 27 -11.11 -1.10 7.85
CA GLU A 27 -12.13 -2.13 8.06
C GLU A 27 -11.77 -3.06 9.23
N MET A 28 -12.71 -3.92 9.60
CA MET A 28 -12.41 -5.01 10.52
C MET A 28 -11.36 -5.93 9.89
N MET A 29 -10.43 -6.41 10.70
CA MET A 29 -9.26 -7.21 10.33
C MET A 29 -8.10 -6.44 9.67
N ASP A 30 -8.24 -5.14 9.42
CA ASP A 30 -7.10 -4.33 9.01
C ASP A 30 -6.06 -4.21 10.13
N LEU A 31 -4.79 -4.14 9.72
CA LEU A 31 -3.67 -3.84 10.59
C LEU A 31 -3.32 -2.36 10.56
N TYR A 32 -2.98 -1.83 11.74
CA TYR A 32 -2.50 -0.47 11.90
C TYR A 32 -1.57 -0.36 13.10
N VAL A 33 -0.86 0.76 13.20
CA VAL A 33 -0.11 1.15 14.39
C VAL A 33 -0.90 2.20 15.18
N PRO A 34 -1.24 1.96 16.46
CA PRO A 34 -1.87 2.93 17.35
C PRO A 34 -0.85 3.95 17.88
N LEU A 35 -1.34 4.92 18.65
CA LEU A 35 -0.54 5.96 19.29
C LEU A 35 0.60 5.42 20.17
N ASP A 36 0.44 4.25 20.78
CA ASP A 36 1.44 3.60 21.64
C ASP A 36 2.52 2.83 20.85
N GLY A 37 2.41 2.78 19.52
CA GLY A 37 3.43 2.24 18.62
C GLY A 37 3.33 0.73 18.37
N GLU A 38 2.38 0.02 18.97
CA GLU A 38 2.29 -1.44 18.89
C GLU A 38 1.38 -1.92 17.74
N PRO A 39 1.89 -2.68 16.75
CA PRO A 39 1.08 -3.20 15.65
C PRO A 39 -0.18 -3.92 16.14
N THR A 40 -1.34 -3.44 15.70
CA THR A 40 -2.66 -3.86 16.21
C THR A 40 -3.59 -4.22 15.06
N VAL A 41 -4.34 -5.32 15.22
CA VAL A 41 -5.45 -5.70 14.32
C VAL A 41 -6.75 -5.08 14.83
N ILE A 42 -7.54 -4.51 13.92
CA ILE A 42 -8.89 -4.02 14.22
C ILE A 42 -9.84 -5.23 14.36
N CYS A 43 -10.09 -5.68 15.59
CA CYS A 43 -10.94 -6.84 15.84
C CYS A 43 -12.30 -6.49 16.45
N ARG A 44 -12.55 -5.21 16.74
CA ARG A 44 -13.76 -4.74 17.43
C ARG A 44 -14.25 -3.42 16.84
N GLN A 45 -15.56 -3.22 16.80
CA GLN A 45 -16.18 -1.97 16.33
C GLN A 45 -15.61 -0.73 17.03
N ARG A 46 -15.34 -0.81 18.33
CA ARG A 46 -14.74 0.31 19.08
C ARG A 46 -13.33 0.68 18.58
N GLN A 47 -12.52 -0.30 18.18
CA GLN A 47 -11.19 -0.04 17.61
C GLN A 47 -11.35 0.61 16.24
N LEU A 48 -12.24 0.07 15.41
CA LEU A 48 -12.56 0.61 14.09
C LEU A 48 -13.02 2.08 14.17
N ASP A 49 -13.96 2.37 15.08
CA ASP A 49 -14.45 3.73 15.32
C ASP A 49 -13.33 4.67 15.78
N ALA A 50 -12.41 4.18 16.63
CA ALA A 50 -11.25 4.95 17.07
C ALA A 50 -10.28 5.21 15.91
N THR A 51 -9.94 4.19 15.11
CA THR A 51 -9.05 4.33 13.95
C THR A 51 -9.62 5.31 12.93
N ARG A 52 -10.93 5.27 12.66
CA ARG A 52 -11.60 6.22 11.76
C ARG A 52 -11.53 7.66 12.26
N ARG A 53 -11.70 7.88 13.56
CA ARG A 53 -11.63 9.23 14.17
C ARG A 53 -10.21 9.78 14.20
N LEU A 54 -9.22 8.91 14.37
CA LEU A 54 -7.80 9.28 14.54
C LEU A 54 -7.00 9.23 13.24
N LYS A 55 -7.64 8.86 12.13
CA LYS A 55 -7.04 8.78 10.80
C LYS A 55 -6.30 10.08 10.50
N ASN A 56 -5.00 9.98 10.18
CA ASN A 56 -4.03 11.06 9.87
C ASN A 56 -3.33 11.74 11.04
N GLU A 57 -3.72 11.49 12.29
CA GLU A 57 -3.08 12.16 13.43
C GLU A 57 -2.09 11.24 14.17
N VAL A 58 -2.49 9.99 14.40
CA VAL A 58 -1.77 9.09 15.31
C VAL A 58 -1.83 7.62 14.88
N THR A 59 -2.33 7.33 13.68
CA THR A 59 -2.43 5.96 13.15
C THR A 59 -1.71 5.82 11.81
N THR A 60 -1.04 4.68 11.62
CA THR A 60 -0.37 4.34 10.36
C THR A 60 -0.89 3.00 9.84
N PRO A 61 -1.37 2.90 8.58
CA PRO A 61 -1.77 1.63 7.99
C PRO A 61 -0.58 0.69 7.83
N LEU A 62 -0.81 -0.59 8.05
CA LEU A 62 0.16 -1.63 7.74
C LEU A 62 -0.32 -2.41 6.51
N LEU A 63 0.16 -1.97 5.34
CA LEU A 63 -0.34 -2.41 4.05
C LEU A 63 0.22 -3.78 3.66
N THR A 64 -0.67 -4.70 3.37
CA THR A 64 -0.38 -6.03 2.81
C THR A 64 -0.32 -6.00 1.29
N VAL A 65 0.13 -7.10 0.67
CA VAL A 65 0.09 -7.27 -0.79
C VAL A 65 -1.30 -7.01 -1.37
N GLY A 66 -2.36 -7.55 -0.75
CA GLY A 66 -3.73 -7.36 -1.24
C GLY A 66 -4.14 -5.89 -1.24
N GLN A 67 -3.95 -5.20 -0.12
CA GLN A 67 -4.27 -3.77 0.00
C GLN A 67 -3.48 -2.89 -0.97
N LEU A 68 -2.22 -3.23 -1.28
CA LEU A 68 -1.45 -2.49 -2.28
C LEU A 68 -2.01 -2.72 -3.70
N ILE A 69 -2.44 -3.94 -4.02
CA ILE A 69 -3.10 -4.23 -5.30
C ILE A 69 -4.39 -3.42 -5.39
N ASP A 70 -5.26 -3.49 -4.38
CA ASP A 70 -6.53 -2.76 -4.34
C ASP A 70 -6.32 -1.25 -4.54
N PHE A 71 -5.35 -0.67 -3.83
CA PHE A 71 -4.98 0.73 -3.99
C PHE A 71 -4.57 1.06 -5.43
N ILE A 72 -3.69 0.25 -6.03
CA ILE A 72 -3.19 0.47 -7.39
C ILE A 72 -4.35 0.41 -8.39
N GLU A 73 -5.20 -0.61 -8.30
CA GLU A 73 -6.30 -0.83 -9.24
C GLU A 73 -7.35 0.28 -9.15
N GLU A 74 -7.69 0.74 -7.94
CA GLU A 74 -8.61 1.86 -7.75
C GLU A 74 -7.99 3.18 -8.25
N LYS A 75 -6.71 3.42 -7.95
CA LYS A 75 -6.01 4.65 -8.32
C LYS A 75 -5.83 4.80 -9.83
N THR A 76 -5.61 3.68 -10.53
CA THR A 76 -5.36 3.66 -11.98
C THR A 76 -6.62 3.34 -12.80
N GLY A 77 -7.64 2.76 -12.19
CA GLY A 77 -8.84 2.27 -12.87
C GLY A 77 -8.61 0.99 -13.69
N VAL A 78 -7.49 0.29 -13.50
CA VAL A 78 -7.14 -0.93 -14.26
C VAL A 78 -6.84 -2.11 -13.34
N TYR A 79 -7.19 -3.31 -13.78
CA TYR A 79 -6.73 -4.55 -13.14
C TYR A 79 -5.28 -4.84 -13.52
N ILE A 80 -4.42 -5.05 -12.54
CA ILE A 80 -2.98 -5.20 -12.80
C ILE A 80 -2.60 -6.64 -13.14
N GLY A 81 -1.82 -6.81 -14.19
CA GLY A 81 -1.10 -8.07 -14.44
C GLY A 81 0.19 -8.09 -13.62
N ILE A 82 0.51 -9.21 -12.97
CA ILE A 82 1.74 -9.36 -12.17
C ILE A 82 2.52 -10.58 -12.69
N GLU A 83 3.73 -10.36 -13.20
CA GLU A 83 4.61 -11.41 -13.69
C GLU A 83 6.00 -11.31 -13.05
N PHE A 84 6.59 -12.46 -12.67
CA PHE A 84 7.98 -12.51 -12.21
C PHE A 84 8.91 -12.91 -13.35
N ASN A 85 9.88 -12.05 -13.66
CA ASN A 85 10.91 -12.32 -14.64
C ASN A 85 12.16 -12.89 -13.96
N SER A 86 12.43 -14.18 -14.15
CA SER A 86 13.57 -14.87 -13.54
C SER A 86 14.93 -14.42 -14.10
N GLU A 87 15.02 -14.13 -15.39
CA GLU A 87 16.25 -13.67 -16.05
C GLU A 87 16.73 -12.32 -15.50
N ARG A 88 15.78 -11.47 -15.12
CA ARG A 88 16.03 -10.12 -14.60
C ARG A 88 15.90 -10.02 -13.09
N CYS A 89 15.51 -11.11 -12.42
CA CYS A 89 15.28 -11.19 -10.99
C CYS A 89 14.37 -10.05 -10.46
N GLY A 90 13.20 -9.88 -11.06
CA GLY A 90 12.28 -8.80 -10.67
C GLY A 90 10.86 -8.99 -11.19
N TYR A 91 9.96 -8.12 -10.73
CA TYR A 91 8.56 -8.12 -11.17
C TYR A 91 8.32 -7.15 -12.33
N GLU A 92 7.44 -7.55 -13.24
CA GLU A 92 6.84 -6.72 -14.28
C GLU A 92 5.34 -6.61 -13.99
N PHE A 93 4.83 -5.38 -14.07
CA PHE A 93 3.42 -5.05 -13.87
C PHE A 93 2.84 -4.54 -15.18
N ASP A 94 1.74 -5.15 -15.62
CA ASP A 94 0.97 -4.69 -16.78
C ASP A 94 -0.16 -3.78 -16.31
N LEU A 95 0.01 -2.48 -16.56
CA LEU A 95 -0.94 -1.40 -16.27
C LEU A 95 -1.82 -1.08 -17.49
N ARG A 96 -1.73 -1.86 -18.57
CA ARG A 96 -2.52 -1.71 -19.80
C ARG A 96 -2.53 -0.27 -20.31
N GLU A 97 -3.72 0.30 -20.48
CA GLU A 97 -3.97 1.63 -21.06
C GLU A 97 -3.48 2.79 -20.17
N PHE A 98 -3.17 2.53 -18.89
CA PHE A 98 -2.69 3.56 -17.99
C PHE A 98 -1.26 4.00 -18.33
N ASP A 99 -0.33 3.04 -18.47
CA ASP A 99 1.09 3.33 -18.73
C ASP A 99 1.88 2.14 -19.31
N GLY A 100 1.19 1.16 -19.90
CA GLY A 100 1.82 -0.04 -20.44
C GLY A 100 2.45 -0.92 -19.35
N LYS A 101 3.76 -1.16 -19.43
CA LYS A 101 4.47 -2.11 -18.56
C LYS A 101 5.44 -1.38 -17.63
N TYR A 102 5.23 -1.51 -16.32
CA TYR A 102 6.15 -1.05 -15.29
C TYR A 102 7.05 -2.19 -14.82
N ARG A 103 8.33 -1.91 -14.59
CA ARG A 103 9.33 -2.91 -14.19
C ARG A 103 10.05 -2.46 -12.94
N THR A 104 10.32 -3.41 -12.07
CA THR A 104 11.03 -3.15 -10.83
C THR A 104 12.11 -4.19 -10.55
N PRO A 105 13.26 -3.80 -9.96
CA PRO A 105 14.33 -4.74 -9.63
C PRO A 105 14.06 -5.56 -8.36
N TYR A 106 12.92 -5.36 -7.67
CA TYR A 106 12.64 -6.07 -6.43
C TYR A 106 12.18 -7.50 -6.68
N VAL A 107 12.83 -8.46 -6.00
CA VAL A 107 12.44 -9.88 -5.98
C VAL A 107 11.29 -10.19 -5.00
N ASN A 108 10.96 -9.25 -4.11
CA ASN A 108 9.89 -9.40 -3.14
C ASN A 108 8.66 -8.65 -3.65
N LEU A 109 7.54 -9.36 -3.86
CA LEU A 109 6.30 -8.79 -4.40
C LEU A 109 5.79 -7.59 -3.60
N LEU A 110 5.89 -7.62 -2.27
CA LEU A 110 5.44 -6.51 -1.43
C LEU A 110 6.26 -5.24 -1.72
N ASN A 111 7.59 -5.37 -1.82
CA ASN A 111 8.45 -4.24 -2.15
C ASN A 111 8.27 -3.79 -3.61
N ALA A 112 8.02 -4.73 -4.53
CA ALA A 112 7.73 -4.44 -5.93
C ALA A 112 6.43 -3.65 -6.10
N LEU A 113 5.37 -4.03 -5.40
CA LEU A 113 4.11 -3.28 -5.37
C LEU A 113 4.28 -1.91 -4.70
N TRP A 114 5.07 -1.84 -3.62
CA TRP A 114 5.34 -0.57 -2.94
C TRP A 114 6.09 0.44 -3.82
N ASP A 115 7.02 -0.06 -4.63
CA ASP A 115 7.72 0.72 -5.65
C ASP A 115 6.75 1.25 -6.71
N LEU A 116 5.85 0.39 -7.20
CA LEU A 116 4.81 0.78 -8.14
C LEU A 116 3.82 1.81 -7.57
N VAL A 117 3.42 1.68 -6.30
CA VAL A 117 2.57 2.67 -5.61
C VAL A 117 3.21 4.05 -5.62
N GLN A 118 4.50 4.11 -5.27
CA GLN A 118 5.25 5.37 -5.29
C GLN A 118 5.31 5.95 -6.71
N TYR A 119 5.57 5.13 -7.72
CA TYR A 119 5.58 5.54 -9.12
C TYR A 119 4.23 6.15 -9.56
N ILE A 120 3.12 5.46 -9.33
CA ILE A 120 1.78 5.90 -9.75
C ILE A 120 1.39 7.21 -9.07
N CYS A 121 1.66 7.34 -7.77
CA CYS A 121 1.33 8.56 -7.02
C CYS A 121 2.11 9.79 -7.46
N ILE A 122 3.27 9.61 -8.09
CA ILE A 122 4.08 10.72 -8.62
C ILE A 122 3.56 11.19 -9.97
N GLN A 123 3.09 10.27 -10.84
CA GLN A 123 2.63 10.58 -12.21
C GLN A 123 1.27 11.29 -12.27
N ILE A 124 0.37 11.06 -11.31
CA ILE A 124 -0.98 11.66 -11.22
C ILE A 124 -0.98 12.85 -10.26
#